data_AF-A0A849JDZ7-F1
#
_entry.id   AF-A0A849JDZ7-F1
#
_cell.length_a   1.000
_cell.length_b   1.000
_cell.length_c   1.000
_cell.angle_alpha   90.00
_cell.angle_beta   90.00
_cell.angle_gamma   90.00
#
_symmetry.space_group_name_H-M   'P 1'
#
loop_
_entity.id
_entity.type
_entity.pdbx_description
1 polymer ?
#
loop_
_entity_poly.entity_id
_entity_poly.type
_entity_poly.pdbx_seq_one_letter_code
_entity_poly.pdbx_strand_id
1 'polypeptide(L)'
;MSALHQFVPSLLNSDAIGSHVLEIKKTLDAFGVQNEIFVSSEKDDHVGIAHPFSKYPKMRNDGDILLYHVAGASVIADFLSSRKEVIWIDYHNITPSAFFDGWDNRTSASQHIGRIQLERLSE
;
A
#
# COMPACT_ATOMS: atom_id res chain seq x y z
N MET A 1 1.41 9.43 -20.21
CA MET A 1 2.21 8.18 -20.18
C MET A 1 1.73 7.39 -18.97
N SER A 2 1.72 6.06 -19.06
CA SER A 2 1.36 5.19 -17.93
C SER A 2 2.41 5.29 -16.83
N ALA A 3 1.99 5.46 -15.58
CA ALA A 3 2.87 5.46 -14.41
C ALA A 3 2.71 4.17 -13.58
N LEU A 4 3.68 3.88 -12.71
CA LEU A 4 3.62 2.80 -11.71
C LEU A 4 3.58 3.43 -10.33
N HIS A 5 2.39 3.69 -9.81
CA HIS A 5 2.23 4.38 -8.53
C HIS A 5 2.22 3.39 -7.37
N GLN A 6 2.96 3.72 -6.31
CA GLN A 6 3.12 2.88 -5.13
C GLN A 6 2.11 3.28 -4.05
N PHE A 7 1.46 2.32 -3.42
CA PHE A 7 0.52 2.51 -2.31
C PHE A 7 0.99 1.70 -1.11
N VAL A 8 1.07 2.33 0.06
CA VAL A 8 1.48 1.66 1.30
C VAL A 8 0.71 2.25 2.48
N PRO A 9 0.23 1.46 3.46
CA PRO A 9 -0.56 1.99 4.58
C PRO A 9 0.11 3.17 5.31
N SER A 10 1.40 3.06 5.57
CA SER A 10 2.24 4.10 6.18
C SER A 10 3.67 3.94 5.66
N LEU A 11 4.37 5.06 5.47
CA LEU A 11 5.79 5.07 5.16
C LEU A 11 6.55 5.48 6.43
N LEU A 12 7.14 4.52 7.13
CA LEU A 12 7.81 4.77 8.41
C LEU A 12 9.33 4.71 8.23
N ASN A 13 10.04 5.49 9.06
CA ASN A 13 11.49 5.35 9.13
C ASN A 13 11.88 3.98 9.69
N SER A 14 12.90 3.37 9.09
CA SER A 14 13.55 2.16 9.59
C SER A 14 12.64 0.94 9.72
N ASP A 15 11.53 0.91 8.98
CA ASP A 15 10.72 -0.30 8.81
C ASP A 15 11.07 -1.01 7.48
N ALA A 16 10.84 -2.33 7.44
CA ALA A 16 11.22 -3.15 6.30
C ALA A 16 10.43 -2.80 5.02
N ILE A 17 9.14 -2.48 5.15
CA ILE A 17 8.26 -2.14 4.03
C ILE A 17 8.61 -0.76 3.51
N GLY A 18 8.78 0.23 4.39
CA GLY A 18 9.19 1.58 3.99
C GLY A 18 10.54 1.59 3.27
N SER A 19 11.51 0.83 3.78
CA SER A 19 12.81 0.67 3.11
C SER A 19 12.67 0.06 1.71
N HIS A 20 11.79 -0.93 1.55
CA HIS A 20 11.52 -1.56 0.25
C HIS A 20 10.86 -0.59 -0.75
N VAL A 21 9.82 0.14 -0.31
CA VAL A 21 9.12 1.16 -1.10
C VAL A 21 10.10 2.22 -1.62
N LEU A 22 11.00 2.71 -0.75
CA LEU A 22 11.98 3.74 -1.12
C LEU A 22 13.03 3.23 -2.12
N GLU A 23 13.49 1.98 -1.99
CA GLU A 23 14.45 1.42 -2.95
C GLU A 23 13.78 1.12 -4.30
N ILE A 24 12.52 0.65 -4.31
CA ILE A 24 11.72 0.55 -5.54
C ILE A 24 11.60 1.93 -6.19
N LYS A 25 11.28 2.97 -5.41
CA LYS A 25 11.15 4.33 -5.92
C LYS A 25 12.42 4.80 -6.62
N LYS A 26 13.53 4.72 -5.91
CA LYS A 26 14.85 5.09 -6.41
C LYS A 26 15.22 4.30 -7.68
N THR A 27 14.91 3.01 -7.71
CA THR A 27 15.19 2.15 -8.87
C THR A 27 14.37 2.58 -10.08
N LEU A 28 13.05 2.78 -9.91
CA LEU A 28 12.15 3.21 -10.98
C LEU A 28 12.50 4.62 -11.48
N ASP A 29 12.87 5.54 -10.58
CA ASP A 29 13.34 6.88 -10.93
C ASP A 29 14.60 6.81 -11.82
N ALA A 30 15.54 5.89 -11.52
CA ALA A 30 16.74 5.67 -12.35
C ALA A 30 16.42 5.12 -13.76
N PHE A 31 15.29 4.45 -13.93
CA PHE A 31 14.78 4.02 -15.24
C PHE A 31 13.86 5.04 -15.92
N GLY A 32 13.62 6.21 -15.31
CA GLY A 32 12.73 7.24 -15.83
C GLY A 32 11.25 6.88 -15.76
N VAL A 33 10.86 5.94 -14.89
CA VAL A 33 9.48 5.53 -14.67
C VAL A 33 8.84 6.41 -13.61
N GLN A 34 7.73 7.08 -13.95
CA GLN A 34 6.97 7.87 -12.99
C GLN A 34 6.35 6.96 -11.91
N ASN A 35 6.68 7.22 -10.65
CA ASN A 35 6.22 6.42 -9.51
C ASN A 35 6.09 7.29 -8.23
N GLU A 36 4.93 7.89 -8.07
CA GLU A 36 4.58 8.58 -6.82
C GLU A 36 4.18 7.57 -5.74
N ILE A 37 4.50 7.88 -4.48
CA ILE A 37 4.11 7.07 -3.31
C ILE A 37 2.86 7.67 -2.67
N PHE A 38 1.90 6.82 -2.33
CA PHE A 38 0.63 7.18 -1.71
C PHE A 38 0.42 6.46 -0.38
N VAL A 39 0.04 7.19 0.67
CA VAL A 39 -0.10 6.69 2.05
C VAL A 39 -1.46 6.97 2.67
N SER A 40 -1.86 6.16 3.67
CA SER A 40 -3.17 6.26 4.33
C SER A 40 -3.22 7.18 5.54
N SER A 41 -2.10 7.34 6.26
CA SER A 41 -2.08 7.81 7.65
C SER A 41 -1.07 8.92 7.93
N GLU A 42 -1.36 9.64 9.01
CA GLU A 42 -1.03 11.02 9.38
C GLU A 42 0.37 11.24 9.99
N LYS A 43 1.15 10.17 10.16
CA LYS A 43 2.53 10.19 10.66
C LYS A 43 3.50 9.75 9.56
N ASP A 44 3.47 10.47 8.45
CA ASP A 44 4.48 10.29 7.42
C ASP A 44 5.75 11.02 7.88
N ASP A 45 6.76 10.23 8.24
CA ASP A 45 8.07 10.77 8.59
C ASP A 45 8.80 11.37 7.38
N HIS A 46 8.27 11.14 6.17
CA HIS A 46 8.84 11.56 4.89
C HIS A 46 8.02 12.65 4.22
N VAL A 47 7.73 13.73 4.94
CA VAL A 47 7.06 14.92 4.40
C VAL A 47 7.72 15.37 3.09
N GLY A 48 6.94 15.33 2.01
CA GLY A 48 7.38 15.73 0.66
C GLY A 48 7.81 14.59 -0.27
N ILE A 49 7.92 13.35 0.24
CA ILE A 49 8.23 12.16 -0.58
C ILE A 49 6.97 11.38 -0.95
N ALA A 50 5.95 11.35 -0.08
CA ALA A 50 4.68 10.70 -0.34
C ALA A 50 3.47 11.65 -0.31
N HIS A 51 2.37 11.20 -0.88
CA HIS A 51 1.10 11.91 -0.97
C HIS A 51 0.01 11.16 -0.20
N PRO A 52 -0.99 11.86 0.35
CA PRO A 52 -2.20 11.20 0.79
C PRO A 52 -2.85 10.45 -0.38
N PHE A 53 -3.26 9.19 -0.17
CA PHE A 53 -3.89 8.37 -1.21
C PHE A 53 -5.12 9.03 -1.87
N SER A 54 -5.83 9.86 -1.11
CA SER A 54 -6.97 10.65 -1.58
C SER A 54 -6.63 11.66 -2.68
N LYS A 55 -5.35 11.98 -2.91
CA LYS A 55 -4.90 12.83 -4.02
C LYS A 55 -4.78 12.08 -5.35
N TYR A 56 -4.59 10.75 -5.32
CA TYR A 56 -4.39 9.95 -6.53
C TYR A 56 -5.47 10.16 -7.60
N PRO A 57 -6.78 10.24 -7.31
CA PRO A 57 -7.80 10.44 -8.33
C PRO A 57 -7.61 11.68 -9.22
N LYS A 58 -6.94 12.72 -8.71
CA LYS A 58 -6.63 13.94 -9.47
C LYS A 58 -5.31 13.86 -10.25
N MET A 59 -4.44 12.92 -9.89
CA MET A 59 -3.13 12.68 -10.51
C MET A 59 -3.14 11.52 -11.49
N ARG A 60 -4.22 10.72 -11.49
CA ARG A 60 -4.37 9.54 -12.32
C ARG A 60 -4.20 9.85 -13.80
N ASN A 61 -3.60 8.92 -14.52
CA ASN A 61 -3.58 8.87 -15.97
C ASN A 61 -4.14 7.53 -16.46
N ASP A 62 -4.60 7.50 -17.71
CA ASP A 62 -5.03 6.26 -18.32
C ASP A 62 -3.82 5.34 -18.52
N GLY A 63 -3.98 4.08 -18.11
CA GLY A 63 -2.93 3.06 -18.18
C GLY A 63 -2.01 2.99 -16.96
N ASP A 64 -2.28 3.77 -15.90
CA ASP A 64 -1.56 3.63 -14.63
C ASP A 64 -1.68 2.21 -14.06
N ILE A 65 -0.60 1.75 -13.42
CA ILE A 65 -0.55 0.54 -12.60
C ILE A 65 -0.39 0.97 -11.14
N LEU A 66 -1.16 0.34 -10.26
CA LEU A 66 -1.14 0.61 -8.82
C LEU A 66 -0.41 -0.54 -8.11
N LEU A 67 0.83 -0.32 -7.70
CA LEU A 67 1.59 -1.27 -6.89
C LEU A 67 1.24 -1.08 -5.42
N TYR A 68 0.55 -2.05 -4.82
CA TYR A 68 0.13 -2.01 -3.42
C TYR A 68 0.98 -2.93 -2.55
N HIS A 69 1.65 -2.33 -1.55
CA HIS A 69 2.41 -3.03 -0.54
C HIS A 69 1.48 -3.45 0.61
N VAL A 70 1.02 -4.70 0.57
CA VAL A 70 0.07 -5.26 1.53
C VAL A 70 0.80 -5.66 2.80
N ALA A 71 0.51 -4.97 3.91
CA ALA A 71 1.14 -5.20 5.22
C ALA A 71 0.15 -5.63 6.32
N GLY A 72 -1.16 -5.58 6.03
CA GLY A 72 -2.22 -5.74 7.01
C GLY A 72 -3.45 -4.94 6.61
N ALA A 73 -4.43 -4.83 7.52
CA ALA A 73 -5.65 -4.07 7.26
C ALA A 73 -5.37 -2.59 6.97
N SER A 74 -5.97 -2.05 5.91
CA SER A 74 -5.79 -0.64 5.55
C SER A 74 -6.97 -0.11 4.74
N VAL A 75 -7.29 1.16 4.95
CA VAL A 75 -8.24 1.91 4.10
C VAL A 75 -7.74 2.04 2.65
N ILE A 76 -6.44 1.89 2.40
CA ILE A 76 -5.90 1.84 1.03
C ILE A 76 -6.42 0.63 0.29
N ALA A 77 -6.55 -0.53 0.93
CA ALA A 77 -7.06 -1.72 0.26
C ALA A 77 -8.50 -1.50 -0.24
N ASP A 78 -9.36 -0.90 0.60
CA ASP A 78 -10.75 -0.58 0.22
C ASP A 78 -10.81 0.50 -0.87
N PHE A 79 -9.91 1.49 -0.82
CA PHE A 79 -9.78 2.48 -1.90
C PHE A 79 -9.41 1.81 -3.22
N LEU A 80 -8.39 0.94 -3.20
CA LEU A 80 -7.89 0.25 -4.38
C LEU A 80 -8.91 -0.74 -4.95
N SER A 81 -9.67 -1.45 -4.13
CA SER A 81 -10.72 -2.36 -4.63
C SER A 81 -11.84 -1.65 -5.41
N SER A 82 -11.97 -0.33 -5.28
CA SER A 82 -12.93 0.47 -6.06
C SER A 82 -12.37 1.01 -7.39
N ARG A 83 -11.08 0.77 -7.66
CA ARG A 83 -10.35 1.30 -8.82
C ARG A 83 -10.53 0.42 -10.05
N LYS A 84 -10.29 1.01 -11.22
CA LYS A 84 -10.35 0.30 -12.51
C LYS A 84 -8.96 0.05 -13.11
N GLU A 85 -7.95 0.71 -12.55
CA GLU A 85 -6.55 0.51 -12.89
C GLU A 85 -6.10 -0.92 -12.58
N VAL A 86 -5.03 -1.36 -13.24
CA VAL A 86 -4.40 -2.65 -12.92
C VAL A 86 -3.73 -2.53 -11.55
N ILE A 87 -4.05 -3.45 -10.64
CA ILE A 87 -3.47 -3.49 -9.31
C ILE A 87 -2.44 -4.61 -9.25
N TRP A 88 -1.21 -4.27 -8.89
CA TRP A 88 -0.16 -5.23 -8.57
C TRP A 88 -0.01 -5.32 -7.06
N ILE A 89 0.13 -6.53 -6.54
CA ILE A 89 0.25 -6.78 -5.10
C ILE A 89 1.68 -7.19 -4.78
N ASP A 90 2.31 -6.43 -3.89
CA ASP A 90 3.53 -6.81 -3.19
C ASP A 90 3.15 -7.22 -1.75
N TYR A 91 3.18 -8.52 -1.48
CA TYR A 91 2.65 -9.10 -0.24
C TYR A 91 3.72 -9.21 0.85
N HIS A 92 3.57 -8.46 1.94
CA HIS A 92 4.49 -8.41 3.08
C HIS A 92 4.09 -9.30 4.27
N ASN A 93 3.43 -10.42 4.01
CA ASN A 93 2.91 -11.36 5.01
C ASN A 93 1.85 -10.79 5.97
N ILE A 94 0.73 -11.49 6.07
CA ILE A 94 -0.29 -11.25 7.11
C ILE A 94 -0.39 -12.52 7.96
N THR A 95 0.01 -12.43 9.23
CA THR A 95 -0.02 -13.56 10.17
C THR A 95 -1.48 -13.98 10.41
N PRO A 96 -1.84 -15.28 10.39
CA PRO A 96 -3.21 -15.70 10.66
C PRO A 96 -3.73 -15.18 12.01
N SER A 97 -4.97 -14.68 12.04
CA SER A 97 -5.58 -14.11 13.25
C SER A 97 -5.64 -15.09 14.42
N ALA A 98 -5.78 -16.39 14.14
CA ALA A 98 -5.79 -17.46 15.14
C ALA A 98 -4.56 -17.49 16.06
N PHE A 99 -3.42 -16.94 15.63
CA PHE A 99 -2.23 -16.81 16.48
C PHE A 99 -2.33 -15.70 17.55
N PHE A 100 -3.31 -14.81 17.43
CA PHE A 100 -3.54 -13.68 18.36
C PHE A 100 -4.82 -13.85 19.20
N ASP A 101 -5.66 -14.83 18.87
CA ASP A 101 -6.92 -15.06 19.57
C ASP A 101 -6.69 -15.34 21.06
N GLY A 102 -7.45 -14.64 21.92
CA GLY A 102 -7.31 -14.73 23.37
C GLY A 102 -6.15 -13.93 23.98
N TRP A 103 -5.23 -13.40 23.15
CA TRP A 103 -4.10 -12.58 23.61
C TRP A 103 -4.28 -11.10 23.30
N ASP A 104 -4.58 -10.78 22.03
CA ASP A 104 -4.82 -9.42 21.57
C ASP A 104 -5.91 -9.40 20.51
N ASN A 105 -7.13 -9.10 20.96
CA ASN A 105 -8.31 -9.04 20.11
C ASN A 105 -8.20 -7.97 19.02
N ARG A 106 -7.46 -6.87 19.26
CA ARG A 106 -7.30 -5.81 18.25
C ARG A 106 -6.39 -6.28 17.14
N THR A 107 -5.26 -6.90 17.48
CA THR A 107 -4.36 -7.46 16.48
C THR A 107 -5.01 -8.62 15.73
N SER A 108 -5.70 -9.54 16.42
CA SER A 108 -6.47 -10.62 15.78
C SER A 108 -7.46 -10.08 14.74
N ALA A 109 -8.30 -9.11 15.12
CA ALA A 109 -9.26 -8.49 14.21
C ALA A 109 -8.57 -7.82 13.01
N SER A 110 -7.48 -7.09 13.24
CA SER A 110 -6.71 -6.44 12.17
C SER A 110 -6.13 -7.45 11.17
N GLN A 111 -5.54 -8.55 11.65
CA GLN A 111 -5.03 -9.60 10.78
C GLN A 111 -6.14 -10.29 9.97
N HIS A 112 -7.30 -10.53 10.61
CA HIS A 112 -8.45 -11.11 9.94
C HIS A 112 -8.97 -10.21 8.81
N ILE A 113 -9.17 -8.91 9.11
CA ILE A 113 -9.61 -7.91 8.14
C ILE A 113 -8.62 -7.78 6.98
N GLY A 114 -7.31 -7.73 7.28
CA GLY A 114 -6.28 -7.60 6.25
C GLY A 114 -6.30 -8.75 5.24
N ARG A 115 -6.58 -9.98 5.69
CA ARG A 115 -6.73 -11.14 4.78
C ARG A 115 -7.98 -11.06 3.92
N ILE A 116 -9.11 -10.66 4.50
CA ILE A 116 -10.34 -10.45 3.73
C ILE A 116 -10.13 -9.36 2.68
N GLN A 117 -9.44 -8.27 3.02
CA GLN A 117 -9.12 -7.20 2.08
C GLN A 117 -8.22 -7.68 0.94
N LEU A 118 -7.20 -8.49 1.25
CA LEU A 118 -6.34 -9.09 0.23
C LEU A 118 -7.12 -10.00 -0.72
N GLU A 119 -8.03 -10.82 -0.21
CA GLU A 119 -8.87 -11.70 -1.02
C GLU A 119 -9.72 -10.90 -2.02
N ARG A 120 -10.36 -9.81 -1.58
CA ARG A 120 -11.15 -8.93 -2.45
C ARG A 120 -10.34 -8.27 -3.57
N LEU A 121 -9.05 -8.00 -3.34
CA LEU A 121 -8.17 -7.41 -4.36
C LEU A 121 -7.76 -8.40 -5.46
N SER A 122 -8.10 -9.68 -5.29
CA SER A 122 -7.82 -10.74 -6.28
C SER A 122 -9.01 -11.06 -7.20
N GLU A 123 -10.16 -10.42 -6.98
CA GLU A 123 -11.38 -10.53 -7.79
C GLU A 123 -11.35 -9.57 -9.00
#